data_AF-A0A3D0W4I5-F1
#
_entry.id   AF-A0A3D0W4I5-F1
#
_cell.length_a   1.000
_cell.length_b   1.000
_cell.length_c   1.000
_cell.angle_alpha   90.00
_cell.angle_beta   90.00
_cell.angle_gamma   90.00
#
_symmetry.space_group_name_H-M   'P 1'
#
loop_
_entity.id
_entity.type
_entity.pdbx_description
1 polymer ?
#
loop_
_entity_poly.entity_id
_entity_poly.type
_entity_poly.pdbx_seq_one_letter_code
_entity_poly.pdbx_strand_id
1 'polypeptide(L)'
;VVLFKYQDGYRLHRIMKINRDQVVASGDNLLSKEVFHPSQIIGFVESFGQTKMIKSHQMFYRLRVLCWLLIKPIMIRLRGIFK
;
A
#
# COMPACT_ATOMS: atom_id res chain seq x y z
N VAL A 1 5.34 2.60 1.69
CA VAL A 1 4.42 1.77 2.51
C VAL A 1 4.51 2.31 3.91
N VAL A 2 3.39 2.39 4.62
CA VAL A 2 3.31 2.97 5.97
C VAL A 2 2.68 2.00 6.95
N LEU A 3 3.21 2.01 8.16
CA LEU A 3 2.60 1.39 9.33
C LEU A 3 1.75 2.45 10.03
N PHE A 4 0.49 2.14 10.25
CA PHE A 4 -0.45 3.06 10.88
C PHE A 4 -1.41 2.30 11.78
N LYS A 5 -1.91 2.99 12.82
CA LYS A 5 -2.98 2.47 13.67
C LYS A 5 -4.32 2.72 12.97
N TYR A 6 -5.10 1.68 12.78
CA TYR A 6 -6.41 1.75 12.15
C TYR A 6 -7.42 0.93 12.97
N GLN A 7 -8.43 1.61 13.52
CA GLN A 7 -9.36 1.02 14.49
C GLN A 7 -8.57 0.37 15.65
N ASP A 8 -8.84 -0.90 15.95
CA ASP A 8 -8.22 -1.65 17.04
C ASP A 8 -6.92 -2.37 16.65
N GLY A 9 -6.40 -2.12 15.44
CA GLY A 9 -5.25 -2.85 14.91
C GLY A 9 -4.19 -1.98 14.23
N TYR A 10 -3.08 -2.63 13.89
CA TYR A 10 -2.01 -2.05 13.08
C TYR A 10 -2.11 -2.58 11.66
N ARG A 11 -1.96 -1.69 10.68
CA ARG A 11 -2.04 -2.03 9.26
C ARG A 11 -0.80 -1.52 8.54
N LEU A 12 -0.35 -2.29 7.55
CA LEU A 12 0.83 -1.99 6.75
C LEU A 12 0.44 -1.85 5.28
N HIS A 13 0.09 -0.64 4.85
CA HIS A 13 -0.45 -0.42 3.51
C HIS A 13 0.34 0.63 2.73
N ARG A 14 0.09 0.69 1.43
CA ARG A 14 0.70 1.69 0.55
C ARG A 14 -0.17 2.93 0.53
N ILE A 15 0.43 4.08 0.76
CA ILE A 15 -0.23 5.36 0.55
C ILE A 15 -0.56 5.50 -0.94
N MET A 16 -1.83 5.75 -1.21
CA MET A 16 -2.37 6.03 -2.54
C MET A 16 -2.54 7.52 -2.77
N LYS A 17 -2.96 8.25 -1.72
CA LYS A 17 -3.20 9.69 -1.78
C LYS A 17 -2.98 10.32 -0.41
N ILE A 18 -2.42 11.52 -0.38
CA ILE A 18 -2.29 12.34 0.83
C ILE A 18 -3.06 13.64 0.57
N ASN A 19 -4.02 13.94 1.44
CA ASN A 19 -4.69 15.24 1.53
C ASN A 19 -4.28 15.93 2.84
N ARG A 20 -4.75 17.17 3.05
CA ARG A 20 -4.41 17.94 4.28
C ARG A 20 -4.81 17.19 5.56
N ASP A 21 -6.03 16.66 5.62
CA ASP A 21 -6.58 16.08 6.87
C ASP A 21 -6.70 14.55 6.84
N GLN A 22 -6.38 13.92 5.71
CA GLN A 22 -6.56 12.49 5.53
C GLN A 22 -5.52 11.86 4.62
N VAL A 23 -5.13 10.64 4.97
CA VAL A 23 -4.31 9.75 4.17
C VAL A 23 -5.17 8.61 3.69
N VAL A 24 -5.07 8.31 2.40
CA VAL A 24 -5.73 7.15 1.79
C VAL A 24 -4.65 6.12 1.52
N ALA A 25 -4.77 4.95 2.16
CA ALA A 25 -3.91 3.80 1.88
C ALA A 25 -4.72 2.62 1.34
N SER A 26 -4.03 1.65 0.75
CA SER A 26 -4.62 0.40 0.30
C SER A 26 -3.59 -0.72 0.39
N GLY A 27 -4.04 -1.92 0.80
CA GLY A 27 -3.23 -3.13 0.75
C GLY A 27 -2.92 -3.55 -0.69
N ASP A 28 -1.80 -4.26 -0.91
CA ASP A 28 -1.34 -4.59 -2.26
C ASP A 28 -2.33 -5.48 -3.05
N ASN A 29 -3.13 -6.31 -2.37
CA ASN A 29 -4.14 -7.20 -2.98
C ASN A 29 -5.59 -6.88 -2.55
N LEU A 30 -5.84 -5.71 -1.95
CA LEU A 30 -7.17 -5.29 -1.52
C LEU A 30 -7.72 -4.22 -2.45
N LEU A 31 -9.01 -4.31 -2.82
CA LEU A 31 -9.70 -3.21 -3.50
C LEU A 31 -10.20 -2.15 -2.52
N SER A 32 -10.35 -2.51 -1.25
CA SER A 32 -10.68 -1.57 -0.18
C SER A 32 -9.57 -0.54 0.00
N LYS A 33 -9.99 0.64 0.43
CA LYS A 33 -9.11 1.74 0.80
C LYS A 33 -9.38 2.07 2.26
N GLU A 34 -8.33 2.33 3.00
CA GLU A 34 -8.40 2.80 4.37
C GLU A 34 -8.12 4.30 4.38
N VAL A 35 -9.01 5.06 5.02
CA VAL A 35 -8.89 6.51 5.17
C VAL A 35 -8.65 6.81 6.64
N PHE A 36 -7.56 7.47 6.95
CA PHE A 36 -7.13 7.74 8.33
C PHE A 36 -6.41 9.08 8.44
N HIS A 37 -6.34 9.61 9.66
CA HIS A 37 -5.68 10.90 9.91
C HIS A 37 -4.15 10.74 9.88
N PRO A 38 -3.37 11.69 9.34
CA PRO A 38 -1.90 11.60 9.28
C PRO A 38 -1.22 11.30 10.62
N SER A 39 -1.80 11.76 11.74
CA SER A 39 -1.28 11.50 13.10
C SER A 39 -1.29 10.02 13.50
N GLN A 40 -2.04 9.17 12.79
CA GLN A 40 -2.09 7.73 13.04
C GLN A 40 -0.93 6.97 12.39
N ILE A 41 -0.08 7.65 11.60
CA ILE A 41 1.13 7.08 11.02
C ILE A 41 2.17 6.88 12.13
N ILE A 42 2.68 5.67 12.22
CA ILE A 42 3.70 5.27 13.19
C ILE A 42 5.07 5.28 12.53
N GLY A 43 5.14 4.87 11.26
CA GLY A 43 6.41 4.84 10.54
C GLY A 43 6.29 4.44 9.07
N PHE A 44 7.42 4.56 8.38
CA PHE A 44 7.57 4.27 6.95
C PHE A 44 8.47 3.04 6.77
N VAL A 45 8.13 2.20 5.80
CA VAL A 45 8.98 1.05 5.44
C VAL A 45 10.09 1.51 4.50
N GLU A 46 11.30 1.63 5.02
CA GLU A 46 12.50 1.98 4.24
C GLU A 46 12.95 0.85 3.30
N SER A 47 12.93 -0.39 3.81
CA SER A 47 13.30 -1.58 3.03
C SER A 47 12.65 -2.85 3.57
N PHE A 48 12.55 -3.86 2.72
CA PHE A 48 12.01 -5.17 3.07
C PHE A 48 12.63 -6.27 2.18
N GLY A 49 12.77 -7.48 2.69
CA GLY A 49 13.29 -8.60 1.91
C GLY A 49 13.50 -9.86 2.77
N GLN A 50 13.28 -11.04 2.17
CA GLN A 50 13.65 -12.33 2.78
C GLN A 50 15.03 -12.80 2.32
N THR A 51 15.35 -12.65 1.02
CA THR A 51 16.64 -13.07 0.43
C THR A 51 17.39 -11.90 -0.21
N LYS A 52 16.66 -10.97 -0.82
CA LYS A 52 17.21 -9.74 -1.39
C LYS A 52 16.49 -8.55 -0.77
N MET A 53 17.26 -7.60 -0.27
CA MET A 53 16.73 -6.37 0.31
C MET A 53 16.23 -5.45 -0.80
N ILE A 54 14.94 -5.14 -0.78
CA ILE A 54 14.29 -4.19 -1.66
C ILE A 54 14.19 -2.88 -0.90
N LYS A 55 14.80 -1.81 -1.42
CA LYS A 55 14.66 -0.47 -0.86
C LYS A 55 13.38 0.16 -1.43
N SER A 56 12.44 0.51 -0.56
CA SER A 56 11.14 1.09 -0.94
C SER A 56 11.27 2.43 -1.68
N HIS A 57 12.39 3.12 -1.54
CA HIS A 57 12.67 4.42 -2.14
C HIS A 57 13.24 4.33 -3.56
N GLN A 58 13.67 3.15 -4.01
CA GLN A 58 14.26 2.99 -5.34
C GLN A 58 13.25 3.26 -6.46
N MET A 59 13.69 4.00 -7.49
CA MET A 59 12.84 4.42 -8.61
C MET A 59 12.28 3.22 -9.39
N PHE A 60 13.09 2.20 -9.67
CA PHE A 60 12.65 0.98 -10.36
C PHE A 60 11.54 0.24 -9.59
N TYR A 61 11.67 0.16 -8.27
CA TYR A 61 10.64 -0.42 -7.41
C TYR A 61 9.36 0.41 -7.47
N ARG A 62 9.46 1.74 -7.38
CA ARG A 62 8.30 2.64 -7.47
C ARG A 62 7.59 2.54 -8.82
N LEU A 63 8.34 2.43 -9.92
CA LEU A 63 7.78 2.26 -11.26
C LEU A 63 7.04 0.92 -11.39
N ARG A 64 7.66 -0.18 -10.94
CA ARG A 64 7.01 -1.50 -10.92
C ARG A 64 5.72 -1.49 -10.11
N VAL A 65 5.73 -0.82 -8.97
CA VAL A 65 4.53 -0.65 -8.12
C VAL A 65 3.46 0.18 -8.84
N LEU A 66 3.84 1.24 -9.56
CA LEU A 66 2.89 2.05 -10.32
C LEU A 66 2.23 1.24 -11.43
N CYS A 67 3.00 0.45 -12.19
CA CYS A 67 2.47 -0.50 -13.17
C CYS A 67 1.52 -1.51 -12.51
N TRP A 68 1.88 -2.05 -11.34
CA TRP A 68 1.01 -2.94 -10.58
C TRP A 68 -0.31 -2.26 -10.22
N LEU A 69 -0.29 -1.03 -9.74
CA LEU A 69 -1.52 -0.31 -9.35
C LEU A 69 -2.48 -0.07 -10.52
N LEU A 70 -1.96 0.11 -11.75
CA LEU A 70 -2.77 0.23 -12.96
C LEU A 70 -3.44 -1.10 -13.36
N ILE A 71 -2.73 -2.21 -13.21
CA ILE A 71 -3.19 -3.54 -13.63
C ILE A 71 -4.02 -4.23 -12.52
N LYS A 72 -3.79 -3.85 -11.25
CA LYS A 72 -4.45 -4.39 -10.05
C LYS A 72 -5.97 -4.54 -10.17
N PRO A 73 -6.77 -3.55 -10.59
CA PRO A 73 -8.23 -3.71 -10.66
C PRO A 73 -8.66 -4.80 -11.65
N ILE A 74 -7.94 -4.98 -12.75
CA ILE A 74 -8.22 -6.03 -13.74
C ILE A 74 -7.85 -7.39 -13.15
N MET A 75 -6.65 -7.51 -12.55
CA MET A 75 -6.19 -8.75 -11.95
C MET A 75 -7.05 -9.24 -10.78
N ILE A 76 -7.50 -8.33 -9.91
CA ILE A 76 -8.37 -8.72 -8.79
C ILE A 76 -9.73 -9.21 -9.31
N ARG A 77 -10.29 -8.56 -10.33
CA ARG A 77 -11.54 -9.02 -10.97
C ARG A 77 -11.38 -10.40 -11.62
N LEU A 78 -10.29 -10.62 -12.38
CA LEU A 78 -10.01 -11.93 -12.98
C LEU A 78 -9.92 -13.02 -11.91
N ARG A 79 -9.18 -12.80 -10.81
CA ARG A 79 -9.10 -13.77 -9.71
C ARG A 79 -10.44 -14.04 -9.02
N GLY A 80 -11.36 -13.07 -9.02
CA GLY A 80 -12.71 -13.26 -8.49
C GLY A 80 -13.63 -14.08 -9.41
N ILE A 81 -13.35 -14.10 -10.71
CA ILE A 81 -14.12 -14.88 -11.71
C ILE A 81 -13.69 -16.35 -11.72
N PHE A 82 -12.41 -16.64 -11.46
CA PHE A 82 -11.86 -18.00 -11.40
C PHE A 82 -11.96 -18.65 -9.99
N LYS A 83 -12.88 -18.18 -9.14
CA LYS A 83 -13.02 -18.65 -7.76
C LYS A 83 -14.30 -19.45 -7.56
#